data_AF-A0A526V496-F1
#
_entry.id   AF-A0A526V496-F1
#
_cell.length_a   1.000
_cell.length_b   1.000
_cell.length_c   1.000
_cell.angle_alpha   90.00
_cell.angle_beta   90.00
_cell.angle_gamma   90.00
#
_symmetry.space_group_name_H-M   'P 1'
#
loop_
_entity.id
_entity.type
_entity.pdbx_description
1 polymer ?
#
loop_
_entity_poly.entity_id
_entity_poly.type
_entity_poly.pdbx_seq_one_letter_code
_entity_poly.pdbx_strand_id
1 'polypeptide(L)'
;MAQSDRYGVLVEQFIAGPEYRATIVDFRVVAAVLCCPPQVTGDGEKTLRHLIDDLNREPDRDGRRLSRLEIDDDLIRHLSLHHLTMETVPSAGQQVVLRPNGHLARGGIPVDVTNSIHPDNRKLCERIARVIGLSIAGLDLIMPDIAQSHKDVGCTVIEVNARPGIEFHLWPRAGTARDVSEIILANMYDDPASSEVATVLVLGDRHTSMVAKAIEHRFMAEGRSIGLLSKKGAYINTAPQEFSERATPQMLARDPLLEALVYAASPARISENGLGLGACHAVSVTATDVENCEILENLAKVVLNGGNRGYFIVDNEDLVSRRALSALPVERLILTSAETELGPDLRRHLQRGGLALSMRWSTDGSGAKMTLASGSGELVAEPATFASRPPQLKAAMHAMAISYLAKRDAWFDEVASPPSNRLYANGVQQQAEVSLLR
;
A
#
# COMPACT_ATOMS: atom_id res chain seq x y z
N MET A 1 21.97 29.08 24.00
CA MET A 1 21.32 30.04 23.07
C MET A 1 20.36 29.22 22.21
N ALA A 2 19.03 29.35 22.20
CA ALA A 2 18.07 30.12 22.98
C ALA A 2 16.74 29.32 23.03
N GLN A 3 16.08 29.33 24.19
CA GLN A 3 14.68 28.97 24.34
C GLN A 3 13.86 30.19 23.89
N SER A 4 13.28 30.15 22.70
CA SER A 4 12.13 30.98 22.31
C SER A 4 11.59 30.45 20.99
N ASP A 5 10.36 29.91 20.98
CA ASP A 5 9.44 29.90 19.83
C ASP A 5 8.07 29.32 20.26
N ARG A 6 7.53 29.76 21.42
CA ARG A 6 6.30 29.17 21.97
C ARG A 6 5.07 30.05 22.02
N TYR A 7 5.10 31.29 21.56
CA TYR A 7 3.89 32.13 21.53
C TYR A 7 3.91 33.07 20.32
N GLY A 8 3.53 32.54 19.16
CA GLY A 8 2.95 33.36 18.11
C GLY A 8 1.48 33.58 18.45
N VAL A 9 1.02 34.83 18.44
CA VAL A 9 -0.42 35.13 18.49
C VAL A 9 -0.89 35.32 17.05
N LEU A 10 -1.79 34.46 16.60
CA LEU A 10 -2.47 34.61 15.32
C LEU A 10 -3.78 35.37 15.57
N VAL A 11 -3.98 36.49 14.88
CA VAL A 11 -5.22 37.29 14.93
C VAL A 11 -5.87 37.21 13.56
N GLU A 12 -7.08 36.67 13.52
CA GLU A 12 -7.82 36.42 12.29
C GLU A 12 -9.21 37.04 12.35
N GLN A 13 -9.83 37.19 11.19
CA GLN A 13 -11.22 37.58 11.10
C GLN A 13 -12.11 36.48 11.67
N PHE A 14 -13.07 36.84 12.54
CA PHE A 14 -14.09 35.90 13.01
C PHE A 14 -15.13 35.66 11.92
N ILE A 15 -15.37 34.38 11.60
CA ILE A 15 -16.34 33.94 10.61
C ILE A 15 -17.35 33.05 11.32
N ALA A 16 -18.62 33.45 11.28
CA ALA A 16 -19.71 32.67 11.86
C ALA A 16 -20.40 31.81 10.80
N GLY A 17 -20.80 30.61 11.18
CA GLY A 17 -21.63 29.74 10.36
C GLY A 17 -21.31 28.26 10.58
N PRO A 18 -22.07 27.37 9.93
CA PRO A 18 -21.77 25.96 9.90
C PRO A 18 -20.38 25.65 9.32
N GLU A 19 -19.68 24.73 9.97
CA GLU A 19 -18.35 24.27 9.58
C GLU A 19 -18.45 22.96 8.82
N TYR A 20 -17.84 22.90 7.64
CA TYR A 20 -17.82 21.71 6.80
C TYR A 20 -16.39 21.30 6.50
N ARG A 21 -16.13 19.99 6.50
CA ARG A 21 -14.87 19.42 6.02
C ARG A 21 -15.09 18.66 4.73
N ALA A 22 -14.46 19.10 3.64
CA ALA A 22 -14.40 18.38 2.37
C ALA A 22 -13.07 17.64 2.24
N THR A 23 -13.14 16.33 2.00
CA THR A 23 -11.96 15.48 1.83
C THR A 23 -11.71 15.20 0.35
N ILE A 24 -10.49 15.49 -0.06
CA ILE A 24 -9.98 15.37 -1.42
C ILE A 24 -9.07 14.15 -1.52
N VAL A 25 -9.26 13.35 -2.57
CA VAL A 25 -8.33 12.31 -3.01
C VAL A 25 -8.22 12.39 -4.53
N ASP A 26 -6.99 12.33 -5.04
CA ASP A 26 -6.67 12.56 -6.46
C ASP A 26 -7.34 13.83 -7.04
N PHE A 27 -7.29 14.92 -6.28
CA PHE A 27 -7.90 16.21 -6.66
C PHE A 27 -9.43 16.16 -6.91
N ARG A 28 -10.12 15.17 -6.33
CA ARG A 28 -11.58 15.03 -6.37
C ARG A 28 -12.16 15.04 -4.97
N VAL A 29 -13.29 15.71 -4.76
CA VAL A 29 -14.02 15.60 -3.48
C VAL A 29 -14.61 14.19 -3.37
N VAL A 30 -14.12 13.38 -2.43
CA VAL A 30 -14.60 12.00 -2.24
C VAL A 30 -15.57 11.88 -1.07
N ALA A 31 -15.46 12.79 -0.09
CA ALA A 31 -16.34 12.87 1.06
C ALA A 31 -16.47 14.31 1.56
N ALA A 32 -17.57 14.64 2.22
CA ALA A 32 -17.75 15.90 2.95
C ALA A 32 -18.63 15.66 4.18
N VAL A 33 -18.28 16.30 5.29
CA VAL A 33 -19.05 16.25 6.54
C VAL A 33 -19.38 17.66 7.03
N LEU A 34 -20.58 17.82 7.57
CA LEU A 34 -20.92 18.92 8.47
C LEU A 34 -20.41 18.56 9.86
N CYS A 35 -19.59 19.44 10.43
CA CYS A 35 -19.04 19.34 11.76
C CYS A 35 -20.01 20.01 12.74
N CYS A 36 -20.98 19.27 13.27
CA CYS A 36 -21.92 19.82 14.23
C CYS A 36 -21.24 20.04 15.59
N PRO A 37 -21.38 21.23 16.21
CA PRO A 37 -20.90 21.46 17.56
C PRO A 37 -21.52 20.48 18.56
N PRO A 38 -20.77 20.04 19.59
CA PRO A 38 -21.35 19.22 20.65
C PRO A 38 -22.45 19.98 21.39
N GLN A 39 -23.57 19.31 21.62
CA GLN A 39 -24.71 19.87 22.32
C GLN A 39 -25.40 18.83 23.19
N VAL A 40 -26.15 19.30 24.20
CA VAL A 40 -27.04 18.49 25.03
C VAL A 40 -28.43 19.11 25.05
N THR A 41 -29.44 18.27 25.25
CA THR A 41 -30.83 18.70 25.43
C THR A 41 -31.20 18.62 26.90
N GLY A 42 -31.72 19.71 27.45
CA GLY A 42 -32.22 19.75 28.82
C GLY A 42 -33.41 18.81 29.01
N ASP A 43 -33.44 18.14 30.16
CA ASP A 43 -34.59 17.35 30.63
C ASP A 43 -35.36 18.09 31.74
N GLY A 44 -34.90 19.27 32.17
CA GLY A 44 -35.48 20.04 33.27
C GLY A 44 -35.07 19.57 34.66
N GLU A 45 -34.27 18.51 34.78
CA GLU A 45 -33.91 17.89 36.06
C GLU A 45 -32.39 17.81 36.29
N LYS A 46 -31.63 17.42 35.27
CA LYS A 46 -30.19 17.18 35.36
C LYS A 46 -29.39 18.45 35.10
N THR A 47 -28.27 18.59 35.82
CA THR A 47 -27.30 19.65 35.55
C THR A 47 -26.54 19.38 34.25
N LEU A 48 -25.96 20.42 33.65
CA LEU A 48 -25.12 20.29 32.45
C LEU A 48 -23.99 19.27 32.63
N ARG A 49 -23.37 19.19 33.81
CA ARG A 49 -22.37 18.16 34.11
C ARG A 49 -22.92 16.74 33.93
N HIS A 50 -24.09 16.46 34.48
CA HIS A 50 -24.73 15.15 34.36
C HIS A 50 -25.16 14.84 32.92
N LEU A 51 -25.68 15.84 32.20
CA LEU A 51 -26.04 15.69 30.78
C LEU A 51 -24.81 15.39 29.90
N ILE A 52 -23.67 16.02 30.19
CA ILE A 52 -22.39 15.72 29.52
C ILE A 52 -21.90 14.31 29.87
N ASP A 53 -22.00 13.90 31.12
CA ASP A 53 -21.62 12.55 31.54
C ASP A 53 -22.48 11.48 30.85
N ASP A 54 -23.79 11.73 30.71
CA ASP A 54 -24.70 10.85 29.97
C ASP A 54 -24.38 10.81 28.48
N LEU A 55 -24.11 11.98 27.86
CA LEU A 55 -23.66 12.07 26.48
C LEU A 55 -22.39 11.23 26.25
N ASN A 56 -21.43 11.29 27.17
CA ASN A 56 -20.18 10.53 27.10
C ASN A 56 -20.34 9.02 27.36
N ARG A 57 -21.49 8.58 27.89
CA ARG A 57 -21.83 7.16 28.04
C ARG A 57 -22.48 6.56 26.80
N GLU A 58 -22.81 7.38 25.79
CA GLU A 58 -23.31 6.86 24.52
C GLU A 58 -22.33 5.82 23.92
N PRO A 59 -22.82 4.67 23.42
CA PRO A 59 -21.96 3.62 22.88
C PRO A 59 -21.02 4.08 21.75
N ASP A 60 -21.43 5.07 20.97
CA ASP A 60 -20.64 5.61 19.86
C ASP A 60 -19.51 6.57 20.33
N ARG A 61 -19.55 7.07 21.57
CA ARG A 61 -18.47 7.90 22.16
C ARG A 61 -17.38 7.03 22.81
N ASP A 62 -16.85 6.09 22.03
CA ASP A 62 -15.82 5.13 22.42
C ASP A 62 -14.38 5.65 22.19
N GLY A 63 -14.23 6.87 21.68
CA GLY A 63 -12.94 7.46 21.32
C GLY A 63 -12.40 7.02 19.96
N ARG A 64 -13.10 6.11 19.26
CA ARG A 64 -12.79 5.69 17.89
C ARG A 64 -13.80 6.25 16.87
N ARG A 65 -15.10 6.14 17.15
CA ARG A 65 -16.16 6.65 16.27
C ARG A 65 -16.45 8.11 16.55
N LEU A 66 -16.77 8.42 17.80
CA LEU A 66 -16.92 9.78 18.31
C LEU A 66 -15.97 10.00 19.48
N SER A 67 -15.34 11.18 19.52
CA SER A 67 -14.52 11.58 20.65
C SER A 67 -15.39 11.85 21.87
N ARG A 68 -14.84 11.59 23.06
CA ARG A 68 -15.47 12.00 24.31
C ARG A 68 -15.37 13.51 24.47
N LEU A 69 -16.40 14.09 25.07
CA LEU A 69 -16.41 15.49 25.43
C LEU A 69 -15.68 15.69 26.76
N GLU A 70 -14.53 16.33 26.71
CA GLU A 70 -13.81 16.73 27.92
C GLU A 70 -14.34 18.07 28.44
N ILE A 71 -14.52 18.16 29.75
CA ILE A 71 -14.83 19.40 30.46
C ILE A 71 -13.51 20.14 30.72
N ASP A 72 -13.16 21.05 29.81
CA ASP A 72 -11.96 21.89 29.88
C ASP A 72 -12.31 23.37 30.10
N ASP A 73 -11.27 24.20 30.27
CA ASP A 73 -11.42 25.65 30.48
C ASP A 73 -12.10 26.35 29.29
N ASP A 74 -11.91 25.86 28.07
CA ASP A 74 -12.52 26.44 26.86
C ASP A 74 -14.04 26.23 26.86
N LEU A 75 -14.50 25.02 27.21
CA LEU A 75 -15.92 24.70 27.35
C LEU A 75 -16.54 25.51 28.49
N ILE A 76 -15.89 25.55 29.66
CA ILE A 76 -16.39 26.33 30.81
C ILE A 76 -16.50 27.82 30.45
N ARG A 77 -15.49 28.36 29.75
CA ARG A 77 -15.50 29.75 29.26
C ARG A 77 -16.64 30.00 28.29
N HIS A 78 -16.87 29.09 27.34
CA HIS A 78 -17.99 29.19 26.39
C HIS A 78 -19.34 29.23 27.12
N LEU A 79 -19.59 28.30 28.05
CA LEU A 79 -20.83 28.29 28.84
C LEU A 79 -21.00 29.59 29.64
N SER A 80 -19.91 30.10 30.24
CA SER A 80 -19.93 31.34 31.02
C SER A 80 -20.31 32.56 30.18
N LEU A 81 -19.86 32.63 28.93
CA LEU A 81 -20.26 33.68 27.97
C LEU A 81 -21.77 33.65 27.67
N HIS A 82 -22.41 32.49 27.85
CA HIS A 82 -23.86 32.30 27.73
C HIS A 82 -24.60 32.32 29.07
N HIS A 83 -23.94 32.78 30.15
CA HIS A 83 -24.50 32.81 31.51
C HIS A 83 -24.90 31.44 32.07
N LEU A 84 -24.24 30.38 31.61
CA LEU A 84 -24.43 28.99 32.06
C LEU A 84 -23.23 28.52 32.88
N THR A 85 -23.48 27.57 33.79
CA THR A 85 -22.44 26.89 34.58
C THR A 85 -22.67 25.39 34.56
N MET A 86 -21.72 24.60 35.06
CA MET A 86 -21.87 23.14 35.17
C MET A 86 -23.03 22.69 36.06
N GLU A 87 -23.47 23.57 36.97
CA GLU A 87 -24.60 23.33 37.87
C GLU A 87 -25.93 23.84 37.31
N THR A 88 -25.92 24.49 36.14
CA THR A 88 -27.15 24.90 35.47
C THR A 88 -27.96 23.67 35.06
N VAL A 89 -29.25 23.68 35.39
CA VAL A 89 -30.25 22.71 34.91
C VAL A 89 -31.00 23.34 33.75
N PRO A 90 -30.73 22.94 32.48
CA PRO A 90 -31.44 23.50 31.34
C PRO A 90 -32.90 23.04 31.34
N SER A 91 -33.80 23.90 30.87
CA SER A 91 -35.23 23.56 30.81
C SER A 91 -35.47 22.36 29.87
N ALA A 92 -36.53 21.60 30.12
CA ALA A 92 -36.89 20.48 29.26
C ALA A 92 -37.03 20.92 27.79
N GLY A 93 -36.29 20.27 26.88
CA GLY A 93 -36.23 20.59 25.45
C GLY A 93 -35.28 21.73 25.06
N GLN A 94 -34.65 22.42 26.01
CA GLN A 94 -33.66 23.46 25.73
C GLN A 94 -32.38 22.82 25.18
N GLN A 95 -31.99 23.19 23.94
CA GLN A 95 -30.68 22.83 23.41
C GLN A 95 -29.60 23.74 24.00
N VAL A 96 -28.53 23.14 24.50
CA VAL A 96 -27.33 23.86 24.97
C VAL A 96 -26.15 23.41 24.14
N VAL A 97 -25.65 24.32 23.32
CA VAL A 97 -24.40 24.15 22.58
C VAL A 97 -23.24 24.29 23.58
N LEU A 98 -22.36 23.28 23.61
CA LEU A 98 -21.30 23.16 24.61
C LEU A 98 -19.99 23.78 24.13
N ARG A 99 -19.79 23.88 22.81
CA ARG A 99 -18.63 24.52 22.19
C ARG A 99 -19.08 25.29 20.95
N PRO A 100 -18.38 26.37 20.57
CA PRO A 100 -18.78 27.18 19.41
C PRO A 100 -18.49 26.52 18.06
N ASN A 101 -17.61 25.51 18.01
CA ASN A 101 -17.16 24.85 16.78
C ASN A 101 -17.40 23.33 16.80
N GLY A 102 -17.36 22.75 15.61
CA GLY A 102 -17.65 21.34 15.36
C GLY A 102 -16.45 20.42 15.45
N HIS A 103 -15.34 20.86 16.05
CA HIS A 103 -14.09 20.11 16.06
C HIS A 103 -14.31 18.68 16.54
N LEU A 104 -14.15 17.71 15.63
CA LEU A 104 -14.53 16.32 15.84
C LEU A 104 -13.76 15.69 17.01
N ALA A 105 -12.47 16.01 17.14
CA ALA A 105 -11.61 15.59 18.26
C ALA A 105 -12.04 16.15 19.62
N ARG A 106 -12.82 17.24 19.66
CA ARG A 106 -13.34 17.87 20.89
C ARG A 106 -14.83 17.58 21.10
N GLY A 107 -15.29 16.45 20.58
CA GLY A 107 -16.64 15.94 20.79
C GLY A 107 -17.67 16.40 19.76
N GLY A 108 -17.23 17.09 18.70
CA GLY A 108 -18.06 17.40 17.54
C GLY A 108 -18.67 16.16 16.89
N ILE A 109 -19.79 16.36 16.20
CA ILE A 109 -20.60 15.28 15.64
C ILE A 109 -20.55 15.39 14.10
N PRO A 110 -19.95 14.41 13.40
CA PRO A 110 -19.88 14.42 11.94
C PRO A 110 -21.21 13.97 11.34
N VAL A 111 -21.71 14.74 10.36
CA VAL A 111 -22.87 14.37 9.54
C VAL A 111 -22.43 14.33 8.08
N ASP A 112 -22.59 13.21 7.40
CA ASP A 112 -22.25 13.09 5.98
C ASP A 112 -23.17 13.97 5.12
N VAL A 113 -22.55 14.84 4.34
CA VAL A 113 -23.21 15.77 3.41
C VAL A 113 -22.62 15.66 2.00
N THR A 114 -21.87 14.58 1.72
CA THR A 114 -21.13 14.42 0.47
C THR A 114 -22.02 14.50 -0.77
N ASN A 115 -23.23 13.93 -0.70
CA ASN A 115 -24.18 13.94 -1.82
C ASN A 115 -24.96 15.28 -1.92
N SER A 116 -24.92 16.08 -0.86
CA SER A 116 -25.61 17.38 -0.80
C SER A 116 -24.75 18.52 -1.33
N ILE A 117 -23.43 18.32 -1.52
CA ILE A 117 -22.53 19.40 -1.96
C ILE A 117 -22.94 19.96 -3.32
N HIS A 118 -23.12 21.27 -3.39
CA HIS A 118 -23.39 21.96 -4.64
C HIS A 118 -22.21 21.78 -5.62
N PRO A 119 -22.46 21.57 -6.94
CA PRO A 119 -21.38 21.39 -7.92
C PRO A 119 -20.35 22.52 -7.97
N ASP A 120 -20.77 23.77 -7.72
CA ASP A 120 -19.82 24.90 -7.66
C ASP A 120 -18.87 24.81 -6.46
N ASN A 121 -19.34 24.32 -5.31
CA ASN A 121 -18.52 24.16 -4.10
C ASN A 121 -17.54 23.01 -4.28
N ARG A 122 -17.99 21.92 -4.89
CA ARG A 122 -17.12 20.80 -5.29
C ARG A 122 -15.99 21.29 -6.20
N LYS A 123 -16.32 22.05 -7.26
CA LYS A 123 -15.32 22.63 -8.17
C LYS A 123 -14.35 23.58 -7.46
N LEU A 124 -14.84 24.39 -6.51
CA LEU A 124 -13.99 25.28 -5.70
C LEU A 124 -12.97 24.45 -4.90
N CYS A 125 -13.41 23.42 -4.18
CA CYS A 125 -12.55 22.56 -3.37
C CYS A 125 -11.50 21.84 -4.23
N GLU A 126 -11.93 21.22 -5.33
CA GLU A 126 -11.03 20.53 -6.28
C GLU A 126 -9.99 21.49 -6.87
N ARG A 127 -10.40 22.73 -7.19
CA ARG A 127 -9.48 23.76 -7.69
C ARG A 127 -8.48 24.18 -6.62
N ILE A 128 -8.92 24.40 -5.38
CA ILE A 128 -8.03 24.76 -4.26
C ILE A 128 -6.94 23.69 -4.09
N ALA A 129 -7.34 22.42 -4.04
CA ALA A 129 -6.40 21.29 -3.91
C ALA A 129 -5.36 21.26 -5.05
N ARG A 130 -5.79 21.48 -6.30
CA ARG A 130 -4.88 21.54 -7.46
C ARG A 130 -3.92 22.72 -7.41
N VAL A 131 -4.40 23.90 -6.97
CA VAL A 131 -3.57 25.11 -6.86
C VAL A 131 -2.50 24.94 -5.77
N ILE A 132 -2.87 24.32 -4.64
CA ILE A 132 -1.93 24.05 -3.53
C ILE A 132 -0.99 22.88 -3.87
N GLY A 133 -1.42 21.96 -4.74
CA GLY A 133 -0.63 20.79 -5.14
C GLY A 133 -0.77 19.60 -4.18
N LEU A 134 -1.89 19.51 -3.46
CA LEU A 134 -2.18 18.37 -2.57
C LEU A 134 -3.21 17.44 -3.22
N SER A 135 -2.77 16.25 -3.61
CA SER A 135 -3.66 15.21 -4.16
C SER A 135 -4.56 14.59 -3.09
N ILE A 136 -4.11 14.58 -1.83
CA ILE A 136 -4.89 14.21 -0.65
C ILE A 136 -4.93 15.41 0.29
N ALA A 137 -6.12 15.92 0.59
CA ALA A 137 -6.29 17.09 1.44
C ALA A 137 -7.64 17.09 2.19
N GLY A 138 -7.69 17.72 3.35
CA GLY A 138 -8.93 18.12 4.02
C GLY A 138 -9.09 19.63 3.94
N LEU A 139 -10.21 20.11 3.42
CA LEU A 139 -10.52 21.54 3.35
C LEU A 139 -11.62 21.84 4.35
N ASP A 140 -11.35 22.77 5.26
CA ASP A 140 -12.33 23.25 6.21
C ASP A 140 -12.92 24.56 5.75
N LEU A 141 -14.24 24.59 5.71
CA LEU A 141 -15.04 25.62 5.09
C LEU A 141 -16.08 26.10 6.09
N ILE A 142 -16.29 27.40 6.17
CA ILE A 142 -17.47 27.97 6.83
C ILE A 142 -18.37 28.58 5.76
N MET A 143 -19.61 28.08 5.69
CA MET A 143 -20.62 28.60 4.78
C MET A 143 -22.03 28.33 5.30
N PRO A 144 -23.05 29.12 4.89
CA PRO A 144 -24.41 28.94 5.40
C PRO A 144 -25.05 27.58 5.07
N ASP A 145 -24.82 27.09 3.85
CA ASP A 145 -25.37 25.81 3.37
C ASP A 145 -24.53 25.25 2.21
N ILE A 146 -23.92 24.08 2.42
CA ILE A 146 -23.07 23.42 1.41
C ILE A 146 -23.84 22.99 0.15
N ALA A 147 -25.17 22.91 0.21
CA ALA A 147 -26.03 22.59 -0.93
C ALA A 147 -26.33 23.78 -1.84
N GLN A 148 -25.98 25.00 -1.43
CA GLN A 148 -26.12 26.21 -2.23
C GLN A 148 -24.76 26.65 -2.80
N SER A 149 -24.75 27.34 -3.93
CA SER A 149 -23.49 27.79 -4.52
C SER A 149 -22.79 28.82 -3.63
N HIS A 150 -21.49 28.64 -3.38
CA HIS A 150 -20.66 29.64 -2.70
C HIS A 150 -20.68 31.01 -3.36
N LYS A 151 -21.05 31.09 -4.64
CA LYS A 151 -21.22 32.36 -5.37
C LYS A 151 -22.41 33.17 -4.87
N ASP A 152 -23.43 32.49 -4.34
CA ASP A 152 -24.69 33.08 -3.90
C ASP A 152 -24.71 33.32 -2.39
N VAL A 153 -24.24 32.34 -1.61
CA VAL A 153 -24.28 32.39 -0.13
C VAL A 153 -22.94 32.70 0.53
N GLY A 154 -21.87 32.81 -0.25
CA GLY A 154 -20.51 32.94 0.25
C GLY A 154 -19.92 31.63 0.77
N CYS A 155 -18.60 31.60 0.90
CA CYS A 155 -17.85 30.51 1.52
C CYS A 155 -16.50 31.06 1.97
N THR A 156 -16.07 30.72 3.19
CA THR A 156 -14.73 31.00 3.67
C THR A 156 -13.97 29.70 3.84
N VAL A 157 -12.79 29.60 3.23
CA VAL A 157 -11.85 28.50 3.48
C VAL A 157 -11.03 28.87 4.72
N ILE A 158 -11.10 28.03 5.75
CA ILE A 158 -10.41 28.25 7.03
C ILE A 158 -9.00 27.66 6.99
N GLU A 159 -8.90 26.38 6.62
CA GLU A 159 -7.63 25.67 6.54
C GLU A 159 -7.63 24.61 5.43
N VAL A 160 -6.42 24.26 4.99
CA VAL A 160 -6.17 23.15 4.06
C VAL A 160 -5.15 22.21 4.68
N ASN A 161 -5.63 21.05 5.11
CA ASN A 161 -4.87 20.04 5.83
C ASN A 161 -4.24 19.02 4.86
N ALA A 162 -2.92 18.89 4.87
CA ALA A 162 -2.19 17.88 4.08
C ALA A 162 -2.29 16.46 4.65
N ARG A 163 -2.75 16.31 5.89
CA ARG A 163 -2.98 15.03 6.57
C ARG A 163 -4.40 15.02 7.16
N PRO A 164 -5.43 14.93 6.33
CA PRO A 164 -6.80 14.93 6.82
C PRO A 164 -7.03 13.70 7.70
N GLY A 165 -7.74 13.90 8.82
CA GLY A 165 -8.41 12.76 9.46
C GLY A 165 -9.44 12.20 8.48
N ILE A 166 -9.56 10.88 8.44
CA ILE A 166 -10.47 10.17 7.52
C ILE A 166 -11.44 9.25 8.26
N GLU A 167 -11.15 8.98 9.54
CA GLU A 167 -11.89 8.10 10.43
C GLU A 167 -13.35 8.53 10.63
N PHE A 168 -13.61 9.84 10.69
CA PHE A 168 -14.96 10.36 10.90
C PHE A 168 -15.87 10.21 9.68
N HIS A 169 -15.33 9.88 8.50
CA HIS A 169 -16.15 9.51 7.34
C HIS A 169 -16.65 8.06 7.43
N LEU A 170 -15.99 7.18 8.20
CA LEU A 170 -16.40 5.79 8.39
C LEU A 170 -17.62 5.65 9.30
N TRP A 171 -17.78 6.56 10.26
CA TRP A 171 -18.85 6.52 11.27
C TRP A 171 -19.54 7.87 11.47
N PRO A 172 -20.19 8.42 10.43
CA PRO A 172 -20.98 9.64 10.60
C PRO A 172 -22.19 9.35 11.49
N ARG A 173 -22.61 10.33 12.31
CA ARG A 173 -23.82 10.22 13.15
C ARG A 173 -25.09 10.15 12.30
N ALA A 174 -25.06 10.79 11.13
CA ALA A 174 -26.15 10.76 10.16
C ALA A 174 -25.59 10.82 8.73
N GLY A 175 -26.34 10.28 7.77
CA GLY A 175 -25.92 10.14 6.37
C GLY A 175 -25.20 8.83 6.10
N THR A 176 -24.38 8.78 5.04
CA THR A 176 -23.77 7.53 4.55
C THR A 176 -22.31 7.41 5.00
N ALA A 177 -21.94 6.28 5.59
CA ALA A 177 -20.54 5.94 5.87
C ALA A 177 -19.73 5.81 4.57
N ARG A 178 -18.52 6.36 4.57
CA ARG A 178 -17.61 6.38 3.42
C ARG A 178 -16.21 5.95 3.84
N ASP A 179 -15.73 4.85 3.25
CA ASP A 179 -14.37 4.39 3.42
C ASP A 179 -13.41 5.17 2.52
N VAL A 180 -12.95 6.31 3.02
CA VAL A 180 -11.96 7.13 2.33
C VAL A 180 -10.60 6.41 2.25
N SER A 181 -10.31 5.48 3.17
CA SER A 181 -9.04 4.74 3.15
C SER A 181 -8.95 3.79 1.96
N GLU A 182 -10.05 3.10 1.64
CA GLU A 182 -10.18 2.28 0.44
C GLU A 182 -9.97 3.13 -0.82
N ILE A 183 -10.57 4.33 -0.87
CA ILE A 183 -10.43 5.25 -2.00
C ILE A 183 -8.98 5.72 -2.16
N ILE A 184 -8.28 6.04 -1.07
CA ILE A 184 -6.86 6.40 -1.12
C ILE A 184 -6.03 5.24 -1.68
N LEU A 185 -6.20 4.04 -1.12
CA LEU A 185 -5.45 2.85 -1.55
C LEU A 185 -5.73 2.51 -3.02
N ALA A 186 -6.99 2.61 -3.46
CA ALA A 186 -7.39 2.37 -4.84
C ALA A 186 -6.88 3.44 -5.84
N ASN A 187 -6.41 4.61 -5.36
CA ASN A 187 -5.70 5.59 -6.18
C ASN A 187 -4.18 5.42 -6.11
N MET A 188 -3.65 4.75 -5.08
CA MET A 188 -2.23 4.45 -4.99
C MET A 188 -1.84 3.21 -5.80
N TYR A 189 -2.76 2.25 -5.92
CA TYR A 189 -2.50 0.96 -6.58
C TYR A 189 -3.62 0.59 -7.55
N ASP A 190 -3.25 0.19 -8.77
CA ASP A 190 -4.20 -0.33 -9.78
C ASP A 190 -4.79 -1.68 -9.36
N ASP A 191 -3.95 -2.51 -8.74
CA ASP A 191 -4.24 -3.82 -8.16
C ASP A 191 -3.51 -3.89 -6.80
N PRO A 192 -4.15 -4.31 -5.68
CA PRO A 192 -3.44 -4.55 -4.42
C PRO A 192 -2.19 -5.44 -4.57
N ALA A 193 -2.18 -6.37 -5.53
CA ALA A 193 -1.00 -7.19 -5.85
C ALA A 193 0.17 -6.39 -6.46
N SER A 194 -0.08 -5.19 -7.00
CA SER A 194 0.96 -4.28 -7.51
C SER A 194 1.65 -3.46 -6.42
N SER A 195 1.27 -3.63 -5.15
CA SER A 195 1.90 -2.98 -4.00
C SER A 195 3.08 -3.77 -3.42
N GLU A 196 3.31 -5.00 -3.89
CA GLU A 196 4.38 -5.86 -3.37
C GLU A 196 5.69 -5.65 -4.14
N VAL A 197 6.80 -5.55 -3.40
CA VAL A 197 8.15 -5.54 -3.98
C VAL A 197 8.38 -6.79 -4.85
N ALA A 198 9.00 -6.63 -6.01
CA ALA A 198 9.26 -7.74 -6.91
C ALA A 198 10.12 -8.79 -6.20
N THR A 199 9.59 -10.00 -6.05
CA THR A 199 10.21 -11.02 -5.18
C THR A 199 10.74 -12.20 -6.00
N VAL A 200 12.00 -12.58 -5.75
CA VAL A 200 12.67 -13.73 -6.33
C VAL A 200 13.01 -14.74 -5.25
N LEU A 201 12.46 -15.95 -5.35
CA LEU A 201 12.81 -17.05 -4.46
C LEU A 201 13.95 -17.87 -5.06
N VAL A 202 15.06 -18.03 -4.34
CA VAL A 202 16.15 -18.94 -4.69
C VAL A 202 16.08 -20.17 -3.79
N LEU A 203 15.59 -21.28 -4.35
CA LEU A 203 15.26 -22.49 -3.61
C LEU A 203 16.24 -23.62 -3.92
N GLY A 204 16.80 -24.24 -2.89
CA GLY A 204 17.63 -25.43 -3.05
C GLY A 204 18.55 -25.70 -1.86
N ASP A 205 19.24 -26.83 -1.88
CA ASP A 205 20.12 -27.25 -0.78
C ASP A 205 21.56 -26.77 -0.99
N ARG A 206 21.97 -26.65 -2.24
CA ARG A 206 23.32 -26.22 -2.63
C ARG A 206 23.28 -24.93 -3.45
N HIS A 207 24.32 -24.12 -3.29
CA HIS A 207 24.60 -22.92 -4.10
C HIS A 207 23.53 -21.79 -4.09
N THR A 208 22.46 -21.88 -3.29
CA THR A 208 21.42 -20.83 -3.22
C THR A 208 21.98 -19.44 -2.94
N SER A 209 22.92 -19.31 -1.99
CA SER A 209 23.56 -18.03 -1.68
C SER A 209 24.41 -17.47 -2.83
N MET A 210 24.96 -18.35 -3.69
CA MET A 210 25.76 -17.92 -4.85
C MET A 210 24.84 -17.37 -5.95
N VAL A 211 23.76 -18.09 -6.24
CA VAL A 211 22.75 -17.65 -7.22
C VAL A 211 22.07 -16.36 -6.76
N ALA A 212 21.68 -16.27 -5.49
CA ALA A 212 21.06 -15.08 -4.94
C ALA A 212 21.96 -13.84 -5.02
N LYS A 213 23.26 -13.98 -4.75
CA LYS A 213 24.24 -12.89 -4.94
C LYS A 213 24.46 -12.52 -6.40
N ALA A 214 24.43 -13.48 -7.32
CA ALA A 214 24.53 -13.20 -8.74
C ALA A 214 23.32 -12.37 -9.24
N ILE A 215 22.12 -12.67 -8.72
CA ILE A 215 20.90 -11.90 -8.99
C ILE A 215 21.01 -10.49 -8.39
N GLU A 216 21.41 -10.38 -7.11
CA GLU A 216 21.63 -9.10 -6.42
C GLU A 216 22.61 -8.21 -7.20
N HIS A 217 23.81 -8.71 -7.51
CA HIS A 217 24.81 -7.95 -8.25
C HIS A 217 24.33 -7.50 -9.63
N ARG A 218 23.56 -8.35 -10.32
CA ARG A 218 23.05 -8.03 -11.65
C ARG A 218 22.02 -6.90 -11.60
N PHE A 219 21.05 -6.98 -10.70
CA PHE A 219 20.07 -5.91 -10.52
C PHE A 219 20.71 -4.61 -10.04
N MET A 220 21.70 -4.67 -9.14
CA MET A 220 22.47 -3.48 -8.74
C MET A 220 23.23 -2.86 -9.92
N ALA A 221 23.81 -3.67 -10.81
CA ALA A 221 24.45 -3.17 -12.03
C ALA A 221 23.46 -2.52 -13.01
N GLU A 222 22.18 -2.86 -12.90
CA GLU A 222 21.07 -2.22 -13.62
C GLU A 222 20.50 -1.00 -12.88
N GLY A 223 21.16 -0.56 -11.79
CA GLY A 223 20.79 0.62 -11.02
C GLY A 223 19.64 0.39 -10.03
N ARG A 224 19.28 -0.88 -9.76
CA ARG A 224 18.15 -1.22 -8.90
C ARG A 224 18.55 -1.35 -7.43
N SER A 225 17.63 -0.97 -6.54
CA SER A 225 17.77 -1.14 -5.10
C SER A 225 17.19 -2.48 -4.64
N ILE A 226 18.03 -3.35 -4.09
CA ILE A 226 17.72 -4.77 -3.89
C ILE A 226 17.98 -5.23 -2.47
N GLY A 227 17.04 -6.00 -1.94
CA GLY A 227 17.17 -6.71 -0.67
C GLY A 227 17.60 -8.14 -0.93
N LEU A 228 18.54 -8.65 -0.14
CA LEU A 228 18.95 -10.05 -0.16
C LEU A 228 18.78 -10.65 1.23
N LEU A 229 17.93 -11.67 1.35
CA LEU A 229 17.84 -12.50 2.54
C LEU A 229 18.44 -13.87 2.25
N SER A 230 19.39 -14.30 3.08
CA SER A 230 20.04 -15.60 2.95
C SER A 230 20.28 -16.26 4.30
N LYS A 231 20.84 -17.47 4.31
CA LYS A 231 21.31 -18.13 5.54
C LYS A 231 22.36 -17.29 6.30
N LYS A 232 23.14 -16.46 5.60
CA LYS A 232 24.20 -15.62 6.19
C LYS A 232 23.70 -14.31 6.79
N GLY A 233 22.42 -13.97 6.60
CA GLY A 233 21.85 -12.71 7.08
C GLY A 233 21.07 -11.98 5.99
N ALA A 234 20.72 -10.74 6.32
CA ALA A 234 19.95 -9.81 5.51
C ALA A 234 20.82 -8.66 5.04
N TYR A 235 20.61 -8.22 3.81
CA TYR A 235 21.41 -7.20 3.14
C TYR A 235 20.49 -6.30 2.31
N ILE A 236 20.84 -5.02 2.19
CA ILE A 236 20.25 -4.08 1.22
C ILE A 236 21.42 -3.50 0.43
N ASN A 237 21.41 -3.68 -0.89
CA ASN A 237 22.49 -3.24 -1.79
C ASN A 237 23.87 -3.70 -1.29
N THR A 238 24.01 -4.98 -0.93
CA THR A 238 25.18 -5.60 -0.27
C THR A 238 25.50 -5.14 1.16
N ALA A 239 24.89 -4.07 1.67
CA ALA A 239 25.12 -3.59 3.02
C ALA A 239 24.35 -4.45 4.04
N PRO A 240 25.03 -5.06 5.04
CA PRO A 240 24.37 -5.90 6.03
C PRO A 240 23.38 -5.11 6.87
N GLN A 241 22.23 -5.71 7.18
CA GLN A 241 21.19 -5.13 8.01
C GLN A 241 21.10 -5.88 9.34
N GLU A 242 21.07 -5.13 10.44
CA GLU A 242 20.93 -5.68 11.79
C GLU A 242 19.46 -5.66 12.21
N PHE A 243 18.98 -6.79 12.72
CA PHE A 243 17.63 -6.94 13.25
C PHE A 243 17.74 -7.46 14.69
N SER A 244 16.83 -7.03 15.56
CA SER A 244 16.75 -7.52 16.96
C SER A 244 16.39 -9.01 17.05
N GLU A 245 15.72 -9.51 16.02
CA GLU A 245 15.33 -10.90 15.86
C GLU A 245 15.87 -11.47 14.54
N ARG A 246 15.64 -12.76 14.31
CA ARG A 246 16.03 -13.39 13.04
C ARG A 246 15.28 -12.73 11.88
N ALA A 247 16.02 -12.12 10.96
CA ALA A 247 15.47 -11.45 9.79
C ALA A 247 14.53 -12.38 8.98
N THR A 248 13.35 -11.86 8.66
CA THR A 248 12.35 -12.50 7.80
C THR A 248 12.21 -11.73 6.49
N PRO A 249 11.75 -12.36 5.40
CA PRO A 249 11.58 -11.65 4.14
C PRO A 249 10.60 -10.47 4.25
N GLN A 250 9.55 -10.58 5.06
CA GLN A 250 8.60 -9.47 5.28
C GLN A 250 9.23 -8.27 6.00
N MET A 251 10.25 -8.48 6.83
CA MET A 251 10.95 -7.37 7.47
C MET A 251 11.74 -6.55 6.45
N LEU A 252 12.41 -7.20 5.48
CA LEU A 252 13.11 -6.48 4.41
C LEU A 252 12.14 -5.83 3.41
N ALA A 253 11.05 -6.53 3.07
CA ALA A 253 10.05 -6.02 2.12
C ALA A 253 9.33 -4.72 2.59
N ARG A 254 9.49 -4.33 3.87
CA ARG A 254 8.96 -3.08 4.41
C ARG A 254 9.82 -1.85 4.10
N ASP A 255 11.03 -2.03 3.58
CA ASP A 255 11.85 -0.90 3.15
C ASP A 255 11.21 -0.27 1.90
N PRO A 256 10.75 0.99 1.95
CA PRO A 256 10.05 1.63 0.84
C PRO A 256 10.94 1.97 -0.35
N LEU A 257 12.27 1.86 -0.20
CA LEU A 257 13.24 2.08 -1.27
C LEU A 257 13.63 0.77 -1.98
N LEU A 258 13.02 -0.35 -1.62
CA LEU A 258 13.31 -1.64 -2.21
C LEU A 258 12.53 -1.84 -3.52
N GLU A 259 13.23 -2.09 -4.63
CA GLU A 259 12.61 -2.42 -5.91
C GLU A 259 12.48 -3.93 -6.11
N ALA A 260 13.38 -4.74 -5.54
CA ALA A 260 13.26 -6.19 -5.54
C ALA A 260 13.80 -6.84 -4.25
N LEU A 261 13.25 -8.01 -3.88
CA LEU A 261 13.70 -8.85 -2.79
C LEU A 261 14.12 -10.23 -3.32
N VAL A 262 15.37 -10.63 -3.07
CA VAL A 262 15.88 -11.97 -3.34
C VAL A 262 15.92 -12.76 -2.03
N TYR A 263 15.16 -13.85 -1.94
CA TYR A 263 15.13 -14.72 -0.77
C TYR A 263 15.73 -16.09 -1.06
N ALA A 264 16.87 -16.39 -0.45
CA ALA A 264 17.55 -17.68 -0.57
C ALA A 264 17.21 -18.61 0.62
N ALA A 265 16.59 -19.76 0.33
CA ALA A 265 16.19 -20.74 1.33
C ALA A 265 16.31 -22.19 0.82
N SER A 266 16.41 -23.14 1.75
CA SER A 266 16.28 -24.57 1.43
C SER A 266 14.81 -25.01 1.51
N PRO A 267 14.40 -26.07 0.78
CA PRO A 267 13.05 -26.61 0.87
C PRO A 267 12.64 -26.93 2.32
N ALA A 268 13.51 -27.59 3.09
CA ALA A 268 13.27 -27.90 4.50
C ALA A 268 12.96 -26.63 5.33
N ARG A 269 13.73 -25.55 5.14
CA ARG A 269 13.51 -24.29 5.88
C ARG A 269 12.14 -23.69 5.59
N ILE A 270 11.69 -23.73 4.33
CA ILE A 270 10.37 -23.22 3.96
C ILE A 270 9.27 -24.11 4.54
N SER A 271 9.47 -25.43 4.53
CA SER A 271 8.53 -26.37 5.15
C SER A 271 8.36 -26.12 6.66
N GLU A 272 9.42 -25.72 7.35
CA GLU A 272 9.39 -25.43 8.80
C GLU A 272 8.79 -24.06 9.14
N ASN A 273 9.17 -23.02 8.39
CA ASN A 273 8.90 -21.62 8.78
C ASN A 273 7.85 -20.93 7.89
N GLY A 274 7.34 -21.62 6.88
CA GLY A 274 6.55 -21.03 5.81
C GLY A 274 7.39 -20.25 4.80
N LEU A 275 6.78 -19.90 3.68
CA LEU A 275 7.41 -19.14 2.59
C LEU A 275 7.74 -17.70 3.02
N GLY A 276 6.86 -17.10 3.82
CA GLY A 276 7.01 -15.73 4.30
C GLY A 276 6.90 -14.66 3.20
N LEU A 277 6.36 -15.00 2.05
CA LEU A 277 6.15 -14.10 0.92
C LEU A 277 4.68 -14.17 0.49
N GLY A 278 4.11 -13.04 0.05
CA GLY A 278 2.79 -12.99 -0.56
C GLY A 278 2.84 -13.61 -1.94
N ALA A 279 3.55 -12.94 -2.86
CA ALA A 279 3.84 -13.44 -4.20
C ALA A 279 5.35 -13.61 -4.50
N CYS A 280 5.66 -14.44 -5.49
CA CYS A 280 6.97 -14.66 -6.10
C CYS A 280 6.85 -14.39 -7.60
N HIS A 281 7.67 -13.47 -8.11
CA HIS A 281 7.72 -13.09 -9.51
C HIS A 281 8.63 -14.03 -10.32
N ALA A 282 9.61 -14.66 -9.67
CA ALA A 282 10.36 -15.79 -10.23
C ALA A 282 10.85 -16.72 -9.12
N VAL A 283 11.06 -17.99 -9.48
CA VAL A 283 11.71 -18.98 -8.63
C VAL A 283 12.92 -19.53 -9.34
N SER A 284 14.08 -19.44 -8.71
CA SER A 284 15.32 -20.04 -9.16
C SER A 284 15.61 -21.28 -8.32
N VAL A 285 15.49 -22.46 -8.92
CA VAL A 285 15.73 -23.73 -8.26
C VAL A 285 17.17 -24.19 -8.51
N THR A 286 17.95 -24.28 -7.44
CA THR A 286 19.31 -24.80 -7.46
C THR A 286 19.33 -26.27 -7.03
N ALA A 287 20.52 -26.88 -7.08
CA ALA A 287 20.66 -28.30 -6.76
C ALA A 287 20.09 -28.67 -5.38
N THR A 288 19.15 -29.60 -5.39
CA THR A 288 18.47 -30.12 -4.19
C THR A 288 18.75 -31.60 -3.97
N ASP A 289 18.69 -32.01 -2.71
CA ASP A 289 18.87 -33.40 -2.32
C ASP A 289 17.60 -34.22 -2.56
N VAL A 290 17.76 -35.51 -2.83
CA VAL A 290 16.64 -36.42 -3.16
C VAL A 290 15.60 -36.44 -2.05
N GLU A 291 16.02 -36.35 -0.79
CA GLU A 291 15.16 -36.30 0.39
C GLU A 291 14.22 -35.08 0.41
N ASN A 292 14.64 -33.97 -0.19
CA ASN A 292 13.87 -32.74 -0.27
C ASN A 292 13.08 -32.61 -1.59
N CYS A 293 13.14 -33.61 -2.49
CA CYS A 293 12.49 -33.57 -3.79
C CYS A 293 10.96 -33.43 -3.68
N GLU A 294 10.33 -34.15 -2.77
CA GLU A 294 8.88 -34.07 -2.54
C GLU A 294 8.47 -32.72 -1.95
N ILE A 295 9.28 -32.18 -1.03
CA ILE A 295 9.08 -30.85 -0.46
C ILE A 295 9.15 -29.80 -1.58
N LEU A 296 10.18 -29.87 -2.43
CA LEU A 296 10.34 -28.97 -3.58
C LEU A 296 9.15 -29.03 -4.55
N GLU A 297 8.66 -30.23 -4.87
CA GLU A 297 7.48 -30.40 -5.72
C GLU A 297 6.23 -29.73 -5.11
N ASN A 298 5.97 -29.96 -3.83
CA ASN A 298 4.83 -29.36 -3.13
C ASN A 298 4.96 -27.84 -3.05
N LEU A 299 6.15 -27.33 -2.74
CA LEU A 299 6.42 -25.89 -2.72
C LEU A 299 6.19 -25.24 -4.09
N ALA A 300 6.64 -25.89 -5.16
CA ALA A 300 6.43 -25.38 -6.51
C ALA A 300 4.93 -25.25 -6.86
N LYS A 301 4.12 -26.24 -6.47
CA LYS A 301 2.65 -26.19 -6.62
C LYS A 301 2.02 -25.08 -5.77
N VAL A 302 2.44 -24.93 -4.51
CA VAL A 302 1.94 -23.88 -3.61
C VAL A 302 2.26 -22.50 -4.16
N VAL A 303 3.50 -22.28 -4.62
CA VAL A 303 3.90 -21.02 -5.24
C VAL A 303 3.02 -20.77 -6.47
N LEU A 304 2.88 -21.72 -7.39
CA LEU A 304 2.07 -21.54 -8.60
C LEU A 304 0.59 -21.22 -8.27
N ASN A 305 0.00 -21.93 -7.31
CA ASN A 305 -1.41 -21.76 -6.93
C ASN A 305 -1.67 -20.51 -6.07
N GLY A 306 -0.65 -19.98 -5.40
CA GLY A 306 -0.72 -18.78 -4.57
C GLY A 306 -0.85 -17.46 -5.36
N GLY A 307 -1.24 -17.52 -6.64
CA GLY A 307 -1.37 -16.34 -7.51
C GLY A 307 -0.11 -15.98 -8.30
N ASN A 308 0.97 -16.74 -8.15
CA ASN A 308 2.25 -16.43 -8.79
C ASN A 308 2.23 -16.75 -10.28
N ARG A 309 2.43 -15.71 -11.10
CA ARG A 309 2.56 -15.82 -12.55
C ARG A 309 4.02 -15.85 -13.01
N GLY A 310 4.95 -16.17 -12.11
CA GLY A 310 6.38 -16.22 -12.38
C GLY A 310 6.84 -17.45 -13.15
N TYR A 311 8.12 -17.44 -13.52
CA TYR A 311 8.82 -18.59 -14.10
C TYR A 311 9.64 -19.33 -13.04
N PHE A 312 9.80 -20.64 -13.25
CA PHE A 312 10.73 -21.49 -12.52
C PHE A 312 11.96 -21.75 -13.38
N ILE A 313 13.14 -21.41 -12.87
CA ILE A 313 14.41 -21.57 -13.56
C ILE A 313 15.14 -22.72 -12.89
N VAL A 314 15.56 -23.72 -13.66
CA VAL A 314 16.24 -24.91 -13.12
C VAL A 314 17.33 -25.39 -14.08
N ASP A 315 18.43 -25.88 -13.50
CA ASP A 315 19.50 -26.50 -14.25
C ASP A 315 19.04 -27.77 -14.96
N ASN A 316 19.33 -27.85 -16.26
CA ASN A 316 19.00 -28.98 -17.11
C ASN A 316 19.69 -30.28 -16.64
N GLU A 317 20.91 -30.15 -16.12
CA GLU A 317 21.70 -31.29 -15.65
C GLU A 317 21.27 -31.78 -14.26
N ASP A 318 20.43 -31.03 -13.55
CA ASP A 318 19.90 -31.45 -12.25
C ASP A 318 18.58 -32.22 -12.40
N LEU A 319 18.71 -33.53 -12.62
CA LEU A 319 17.58 -34.43 -12.81
C LEU A 319 16.64 -34.49 -11.60
N VAL A 320 17.14 -34.30 -10.37
CA VAL A 320 16.32 -34.37 -9.15
C VAL A 320 15.37 -33.18 -9.11
N SER A 321 15.90 -31.96 -9.23
CA SER A 321 15.08 -30.75 -9.24
C SER A 321 14.16 -30.69 -10.46
N ARG A 322 14.63 -31.12 -11.64
CA ARG A 322 13.77 -31.22 -12.83
C ARG A 322 12.60 -32.17 -12.64
N ARG A 323 12.81 -33.30 -11.97
CA ARG A 323 11.74 -34.24 -11.66
C ARG A 323 10.72 -33.61 -10.71
N ALA A 324 11.16 -32.91 -9.68
CA ALA A 324 10.27 -32.21 -8.74
C ALA A 324 9.39 -31.15 -9.44
N LEU A 325 9.90 -30.52 -10.49
CA LEU A 325 9.17 -29.49 -11.25
C LEU A 325 8.38 -30.04 -12.46
N SER A 326 8.40 -31.37 -12.70
CA SER A 326 7.83 -31.98 -13.91
C SER A 326 6.31 -31.82 -14.05
N ALA A 327 5.60 -31.59 -12.94
CA ALA A 327 4.17 -31.34 -12.93
C ALA A 327 3.80 -29.89 -13.30
N LEU A 328 4.76 -28.97 -13.38
CA LEU A 328 4.51 -27.58 -13.76
C LEU A 328 4.26 -27.44 -15.27
N PRO A 329 3.47 -26.44 -15.70
CA PRO A 329 3.34 -26.12 -17.12
C PRO A 329 4.69 -25.78 -17.74
N VAL A 330 4.99 -26.35 -18.91
CA VAL A 330 6.29 -26.21 -19.58
C VAL A 330 6.58 -24.74 -19.93
N GLU A 331 5.54 -23.97 -20.22
CA GLU A 331 5.58 -22.54 -20.54
C GLU A 331 6.03 -21.68 -19.35
N ARG A 332 6.01 -22.25 -18.13
CA ARG A 332 6.49 -21.62 -16.89
C ARG A 332 7.91 -22.03 -16.52
N LEU A 333 8.57 -22.87 -17.32
CA LEU A 333 9.88 -23.43 -17.01
C LEU A 333 10.97 -22.85 -17.93
N ILE A 334 12.06 -22.39 -17.31
CA ILE A 334 13.31 -22.05 -18.00
C ILE A 334 14.36 -23.09 -17.63
N LEU A 335 14.90 -23.80 -18.63
CA LEU A 335 16.02 -24.72 -18.41
C LEU A 335 17.34 -24.02 -18.68
N THR A 336 18.26 -24.03 -17.71
CA THR A 336 19.64 -23.55 -17.88
C THR A 336 20.55 -24.72 -18.24
N SER A 337 21.38 -24.61 -19.27
CA SER A 337 22.43 -25.60 -19.54
C SER A 337 23.77 -24.97 -19.87
N ALA A 338 24.81 -25.40 -19.16
CA ALA A 338 26.17 -24.93 -19.38
C ALA A 338 26.83 -25.60 -20.60
N GLU A 339 26.16 -26.58 -21.22
CA GLU A 339 26.62 -27.24 -22.43
C GLU A 339 26.55 -26.29 -23.63
N THR A 340 27.55 -26.41 -24.52
CA THR A 340 27.67 -25.55 -25.71
C THR A 340 26.79 -26.00 -26.88
N GLU A 341 26.26 -27.22 -26.79
CA GLU A 341 25.37 -27.79 -27.80
C GLU A 341 23.97 -28.01 -27.22
N LEU A 342 22.96 -27.71 -28.04
CA LEU A 342 21.56 -27.95 -27.66
C LEU A 342 21.24 -29.44 -27.77
N GLY A 343 21.29 -30.12 -26.63
CA GLY A 343 20.86 -31.51 -26.47
C GLY A 343 19.38 -31.74 -26.81
N PRO A 344 18.97 -33.00 -27.06
CA PRO A 344 17.62 -33.34 -27.48
C PRO A 344 16.53 -32.92 -26.47
N ASP A 345 16.86 -32.93 -25.17
CA ASP A 345 15.94 -32.54 -24.10
C ASP A 345 15.60 -31.05 -24.14
N LEU A 346 16.61 -30.18 -24.29
CA LEU A 346 16.37 -28.73 -24.43
C LEU A 346 15.58 -28.42 -25.69
N ARG A 347 15.88 -29.09 -26.81
CA ARG A 347 15.11 -28.90 -28.06
C ARG A 347 13.64 -29.27 -27.88
N ARG A 348 13.37 -30.40 -27.22
CA ARG A 348 12.00 -30.84 -26.91
C ARG A 348 11.30 -29.86 -25.95
N HIS A 349 12.03 -29.32 -24.98
CA HIS A 349 11.52 -28.30 -24.05
C HIS A 349 11.08 -27.03 -24.78
N LEU A 350 11.94 -26.51 -25.66
CA LEU A 350 11.65 -25.34 -26.50
C LEU A 350 10.45 -25.57 -27.43
N GLN A 351 10.36 -26.76 -28.05
CA GLN A 351 9.24 -27.12 -28.92
C GLN A 351 7.89 -27.19 -28.19
N ARG A 352 7.92 -27.47 -26.88
CA ARG A 352 6.72 -27.51 -26.03
C ARG A 352 6.37 -26.16 -25.41
N GLY A 353 7.00 -25.07 -25.85
CA GLY A 353 6.71 -23.70 -25.40
C GLY A 353 7.53 -23.23 -24.19
N GLY A 354 8.44 -24.06 -23.69
CA GLY A 354 9.36 -23.67 -22.62
C GLY A 354 10.47 -22.76 -23.12
N LEU A 355 11.18 -22.12 -22.19
CA LEU A 355 12.38 -21.32 -22.50
C LEU A 355 13.63 -22.10 -22.10
N ALA A 356 14.75 -21.83 -22.78
CA ALA A 356 16.04 -22.40 -22.41
C ALA A 356 17.15 -21.37 -22.50
N LEU A 357 18.03 -21.34 -21.51
CA LEU A 357 19.24 -20.54 -21.49
C LEU A 357 20.43 -21.47 -21.64
N SER A 358 21.18 -21.32 -22.73
CA SER A 358 22.29 -22.22 -23.08
C SER A 358 23.55 -21.43 -23.43
N MET A 359 24.70 -22.05 -23.28
CA MET A 359 25.95 -21.52 -23.81
C MET A 359 26.03 -21.84 -25.31
N ARG A 360 26.46 -20.88 -26.12
CA ARG A 360 26.73 -21.10 -27.56
C ARG A 360 28.03 -20.43 -27.96
N TRP A 361 28.77 -21.06 -28.86
CA TRP A 361 29.90 -20.39 -29.50
C TRP A 361 29.39 -19.33 -30.47
N SER A 362 29.96 -18.12 -30.39
CA SER A 362 29.70 -17.09 -31.36
C SER A 362 30.29 -17.48 -32.71
N THR A 363 29.50 -17.31 -33.77
CA THR A 363 29.90 -17.62 -35.14
C THR A 363 30.95 -16.65 -35.70
N ASP A 364 31.08 -15.47 -35.10
CA ASP A 364 32.04 -14.41 -35.44
C ASP A 364 33.40 -14.56 -34.73
N GLY A 365 33.60 -15.61 -33.94
CA GLY A 365 34.84 -15.83 -33.19
C GLY A 365 34.97 -15.02 -31.89
N SER A 366 33.93 -14.27 -31.47
CA SER A 366 33.96 -13.43 -30.26
C SER A 366 33.89 -14.20 -28.92
N GLY A 367 34.06 -15.52 -28.93
CA GLY A 367 33.92 -16.39 -27.75
C GLY A 367 32.51 -16.96 -27.55
N ALA A 368 32.25 -17.57 -26.40
CA ALA A 368 30.92 -18.08 -26.05
C ALA A 368 29.98 -16.97 -25.58
N LYS A 369 28.70 -17.17 -25.85
CA LYS A 369 27.59 -16.32 -25.46
C LYS A 369 26.58 -17.15 -24.67
N MET A 370 26.06 -16.59 -23.58
CA MET A 370 24.86 -17.09 -22.92
C MET A 370 23.66 -16.63 -23.75
N THR A 371 22.82 -17.56 -24.17
CA THR A 371 21.69 -17.30 -25.07
C THR A 371 20.42 -17.83 -24.45
N LEU A 372 19.47 -16.94 -24.15
CA LEU A 372 18.10 -17.30 -23.79
C LEU A 372 17.27 -17.39 -25.08
N ALA A 373 16.59 -18.51 -25.27
CA ALA A 373 15.81 -18.80 -26.46
C ALA A 373 14.43 -19.37 -26.13
N SER A 374 13.53 -19.25 -27.09
CA SER A 374 12.22 -19.90 -27.15
C SER A 374 12.12 -20.78 -28.40
N GLY A 375 11.00 -21.49 -28.58
CA GLY A 375 10.74 -22.25 -29.81
C GLY A 375 10.75 -21.42 -31.10
N SER A 376 10.53 -20.10 -31.02
CA SER A 376 10.56 -19.20 -32.18
C SER A 376 11.93 -18.61 -32.48
N GLY A 377 12.93 -18.81 -31.61
CA GLY A 377 14.29 -18.31 -31.81
C GLY A 377 14.93 -17.72 -30.55
N GLU A 378 16.03 -17.02 -30.77
CA GLU A 378 16.78 -16.30 -29.75
C GLU A 378 15.99 -15.09 -29.23
N LEU A 379 15.95 -14.93 -27.90
CA LEU A 379 15.29 -13.81 -27.22
C LEU A 379 16.29 -12.77 -26.76
N VAL A 380 17.38 -13.20 -26.12
CA VAL A 380 18.49 -12.34 -25.68
C VAL A 380 19.78 -13.15 -25.61
N ALA A 381 20.90 -12.52 -25.97
CA ALA A 381 22.22 -13.12 -25.85
C ALA A 381 23.23 -12.13 -25.25
N GLU A 382 24.13 -12.65 -24.41
CA GLU A 382 25.17 -11.88 -23.75
C GLU A 382 26.52 -12.61 -23.81
N PRO A 383 27.66 -11.89 -23.87
CA PRO A 383 28.97 -12.52 -23.81
C PRO A 383 29.15 -13.30 -22.50
N ALA A 384 29.69 -14.53 -22.59
CA ALA A 384 30.03 -15.33 -21.42
C ALA A 384 31.47 -15.08 -20.98
N THR A 385 31.70 -14.88 -19.69
CA THR A 385 33.04 -14.74 -19.11
C THR A 385 33.63 -16.11 -18.71
N PHE A 386 34.54 -16.63 -19.54
CA PHE A 386 35.16 -17.96 -19.39
C PHE A 386 36.02 -18.18 -18.13
N ALA A 387 36.37 -17.14 -17.39
CA ALA A 387 37.17 -17.27 -16.15
C ALA A 387 36.38 -17.86 -14.96
N SER A 388 35.08 -18.09 -15.13
CA SER A 388 34.17 -18.54 -14.07
C SER A 388 34.14 -20.06 -13.94
N ARG A 389 34.18 -20.60 -12.71
CA ARG A 389 33.99 -22.06 -12.50
C ARG A 389 32.51 -22.44 -12.76
N PRO A 390 32.19 -23.73 -12.99
CA PRO A 390 30.84 -24.15 -13.40
C PRO A 390 29.70 -23.67 -12.48
N PRO A 391 29.82 -23.66 -11.13
CA PRO A 391 28.77 -23.12 -10.26
C PRO A 391 28.55 -21.62 -10.43
N GLN A 392 29.61 -20.82 -10.67
CA GLN A 392 29.47 -19.39 -10.94
C GLN A 392 28.82 -19.13 -12.29
N LEU A 393 29.14 -19.95 -13.30
CA LEU A 393 28.50 -19.85 -14.61
C LEU A 393 26.99 -20.10 -14.50
N LYS A 394 26.58 -21.18 -13.82
CA LYS A 394 25.17 -21.48 -13.55
C LYS A 394 24.48 -20.35 -12.78
N ALA A 395 25.13 -19.80 -11.76
CA ALA A 395 24.59 -18.64 -11.04
C ALA A 395 24.39 -17.41 -11.95
N ALA A 396 25.33 -17.13 -12.85
CA ALA A 396 25.20 -16.05 -13.83
C ALA A 396 24.05 -16.30 -14.81
N MET A 397 23.86 -17.54 -15.25
CA MET A 397 22.75 -17.94 -16.12
C MET A 397 21.39 -17.73 -15.46
N HIS A 398 21.23 -18.14 -14.20
CA HIS A 398 20.02 -17.88 -13.42
C HIS A 398 19.74 -16.37 -13.28
N ALA A 399 20.77 -15.58 -12.95
CA ALA A 399 20.66 -14.13 -12.84
C ALA A 399 20.25 -13.48 -14.17
N MET A 400 20.82 -13.92 -15.30
CA MET A 400 20.46 -13.45 -16.64
C MET A 400 18.99 -13.76 -16.97
N ALA A 401 18.52 -14.98 -16.69
CA ALA A 401 17.13 -15.34 -16.91
C ALA A 401 16.17 -14.48 -16.07
N ILE A 402 16.47 -14.23 -14.80
CA ILE A 402 15.66 -13.38 -13.91
C ILE A 402 15.62 -11.93 -14.40
N SER A 403 16.77 -11.36 -14.78
CA SER A 403 16.85 -10.00 -15.32
C SER A 403 16.07 -9.84 -16.63
N TYR A 404 16.09 -10.86 -17.51
CA TYR A 404 15.24 -10.87 -18.70
C TYR A 404 13.75 -10.83 -18.33
N LEU A 405 13.31 -11.66 -17.38
CA LEU A 405 11.92 -11.68 -16.92
C LEU A 405 11.50 -10.34 -16.30
N ALA A 406 12.36 -9.75 -15.47
CA ALA A 406 12.10 -8.46 -14.84
C ALA A 406 11.88 -7.34 -15.86
N LYS A 407 12.66 -7.33 -16.94
CA LYS A 407 12.50 -6.38 -18.05
C LYS A 407 11.27 -6.66 -18.91
N ARG A 408 11.02 -7.93 -19.24
CA ARG A 408 9.87 -8.33 -20.08
C ARG A 408 8.54 -8.04 -19.39
N ASP A 409 8.49 -8.29 -18.08
CA ASP A 409 7.27 -8.19 -17.27
C ASP A 409 7.20 -6.88 -16.46
N ALA A 410 8.06 -5.89 -16.78
CA ALA A 410 8.02 -4.54 -16.22
C ALA A 410 8.02 -4.47 -14.68
N TRP A 411 8.84 -5.30 -14.01
CA TRP A 411 8.84 -5.39 -12.53
C TRP A 411 9.17 -4.08 -11.82
N PHE A 412 9.86 -3.16 -12.50
CA PHE A 412 10.38 -1.92 -11.93
C PHE A 412 9.85 -0.66 -12.61
N ASP A 413 8.81 -0.80 -13.44
CA ASP A 413 8.16 0.36 -14.02
C ASP A 413 7.29 1.00 -12.93
N GLU A 414 7.28 2.33 -12.87
CA GLU A 414 6.39 3.04 -11.94
C GLU A 414 4.94 2.62 -12.21
N VAL A 415 4.18 2.37 -11.13
CA VAL A 415 2.72 2.18 -11.22
C VAL A 415 2.20 3.32 -12.07
N ALA A 416 1.58 2.98 -13.21
CA ALA A 416 1.02 3.97 -14.12
C ALA A 416 0.18 4.95 -13.30
N SER A 417 0.24 6.24 -13.64
CA SER A 417 -0.60 7.24 -12.98
C SER A 417 -2.03 6.71 -12.91
N PRO A 418 -2.67 6.75 -11.73
CA PRO A 418 -3.95 6.10 -11.53
C PRO A 418 -4.93 6.57 -12.60
N PRO A 419 -5.80 5.69 -13.14
CA PRO A 419 -6.79 6.10 -14.11
C PRO A 419 -7.69 7.14 -13.45
N SER A 420 -7.55 8.39 -13.89
CA SER A 420 -8.19 9.62 -13.38
C SER A 420 -9.72 9.65 -13.50
N ASN A 421 -10.37 8.49 -13.65
CA ASN A 421 -11.76 8.32 -14.06
C ASN A 421 -12.51 7.19 -13.34
N ARG A 422 -11.99 6.64 -12.22
CA ARG A 422 -12.80 5.74 -11.38
C ARG A 422 -13.98 6.53 -10.80
N LEU A 423 -15.18 6.29 -11.33
CA LEU A 423 -16.43 6.78 -10.76
C LEU A 423 -16.66 6.04 -9.45
N TYR A 424 -16.49 6.72 -8.31
CA TYR A 424 -16.89 6.17 -7.02
C TYR A 424 -18.41 5.97 -7.03
N ALA A 425 -18.86 4.72 -7.10
CA ALA A 425 -20.26 4.38 -7.16
C ALA A 425 -20.97 4.87 -5.89
N ASN A 426 -22.03 5.67 -6.08
CA ASN A 426 -22.84 6.23 -5.00
C ASN A 426 -23.52 5.09 -4.23
N GLY A 427 -23.20 4.99 -2.94
CA GLY A 427 -23.93 4.16 -1.99
C GLY A 427 -25.39 4.62 -1.85
N VAL A 428 -26.29 3.66 -2.03
CA VAL A 428 -27.72 3.55 -1.68
C VAL A 428 -28.38 4.82 -1.15
N GLN A 429 -29.36 5.35 -1.91
CA GLN A 429 -30.36 6.31 -1.43
C GLN A 429 -31.13 5.74 -0.23
N GLN A 430 -30.79 6.18 0.98
CA GLN A 430 -31.77 6.31 2.04
C GLN A 430 -32.04 7.80 2.22
N GLN A 431 -33.21 8.25 1.76
CA GLN A 431 -33.77 9.53 2.18
C GLN A 431 -34.04 9.44 3.69
N ALA A 432 -33.11 9.95 4.49
CA ALA A 432 -33.40 10.37 5.85
C ALA A 432 -33.61 11.88 5.80
N GLU A 433 -34.82 12.34 6.13
CA GLU A 433 -35.10 13.75 6.34
C GLU A 433 -34.18 14.27 7.45
N VAL A 434 -33.18 15.09 7.08
CA VAL A 434 -32.35 15.82 8.05
C VAL A 434 -33.13 17.03 8.51
N SER A 435 -33.96 16.85 9.53
CA SER A 435 -34.48 17.94 10.36
C SER A 435 -33.64 18.05 11.62
N LEU A 436 -32.49 18.72 11.56
CA LEU A 436 -31.68 19.01 12.75
C LEU A 436 -31.34 20.48 12.96
N LEU A 437 -31.87 21.40 12.16
CA LEU A 437 -31.74 22.84 12.40
C LEU A 437 -33.04 23.57 12.01
N ARG A 438 -33.94 23.72 12.97
CA ARG A 438 -34.86 24.85 13.09
C ARG A 438 -34.96 25.28 14.53
#